data_AF-A0A2C9UID0-F1
#
_entry.id   AF-A0A2C9UID0-F1
#
_cell.length_a   1.000
_cell.length_b   1.000
_cell.length_c   1.000
_cell.angle_alpha   90.00
_cell.angle_beta   90.00
_cell.angle_gamma   90.00
#
_symmetry.space_group_name_H-M   'P 1'
#
loop_
_entity.id
_entity.type
_entity.pdbx_description
1 polymer ?
#
loop_
_entity_poly.entity_id
_entity_poly.type
_entity_poly.pdbx_seq_one_letter_code
_entity_poly.pdbx_strand_id
1 'polypeptide(L)'
;MHRQIFLVLLLFIGPAFADLLQNSDFESPPSNLPENSTTPFQQLSGNSTIPGWSFEGTIVYVTANQTVALPGNGHAIQLGEDGKINQTINPVADYVHYLLTFTLAPGGQNCSTNANVSVSAPDSNSILSFKQNFGKEKWQTYGLYLGSWEQQEPVNLILESQSTESDAKSTCWPLIDKLLLKSIETLVPGDDNLLLNGGFEFGPEFLSNSTEGVLLDSAPTPVLSPLRQWSISGTVKYIDSKHYFVPEGNAAVEFVSGVSTGIQAATTVEAGSKYSLDFTLGDANDSCRGNFLVGAQAGSTAQNFTLQSNGTGSAKNFSLAFKADLTTALIGFVSYTTTQTKDGVFCGPIVDNVVLRASQGMKSKIKWEAFIFLLFLVGIL
;
A
#
# COMPACT_ATOMS: atom_id res chain seq x y z
N MET A 1 -15.19 51.17 -26.92
CA MET A 1 -14.29 50.02 -27.11
C MET A 1 -13.24 50.07 -26.00
N HIS A 2 -13.38 49.27 -24.95
CA HIS A 2 -12.30 48.73 -24.09
C HIS A 2 -12.97 47.93 -22.97
N ARG A 3 -13.02 46.61 -23.15
CA ARG A 3 -13.56 45.65 -22.17
C ARG A 3 -12.34 45.15 -21.40
N GLN A 4 -12.11 45.65 -20.19
CA GLN A 4 -11.04 45.13 -19.33
C GLN A 4 -11.47 43.76 -18.80
N ILE A 5 -10.73 42.73 -19.19
CA ILE A 5 -10.85 41.37 -18.66
C ILE A 5 -10.01 41.34 -17.39
N PHE A 6 -10.68 41.20 -16.24
CA PHE A 6 -10.02 40.94 -14.96
C PHE A 6 -9.65 39.45 -14.93
N LEU A 7 -8.37 39.14 -15.13
CA LEU A 7 -7.84 37.79 -14.96
C LEU A 7 -7.60 37.58 -13.45
N VAL A 8 -8.55 36.91 -12.78
CA VAL A 8 -8.36 36.47 -11.39
C VAL A 8 -7.46 35.25 -11.43
N LEU A 9 -6.19 35.41 -11.07
CA LEU A 9 -5.30 34.30 -10.76
C LEU A 9 -5.79 33.63 -9.47
N LEU A 10 -6.50 32.52 -9.59
CA LEU A 10 -6.72 31.59 -8.49
C LEU A 10 -5.40 30.85 -8.26
N LEU A 11 -4.58 31.37 -7.34
CA LEU A 11 -3.50 30.61 -6.71
C LEU A 11 -4.14 29.47 -5.91
N PHE A 12 -4.23 28.28 -6.51
CA PHE A 12 -4.41 27.05 -5.76
C PHE A 12 -3.14 26.81 -4.95
N ILE A 13 -3.13 27.30 -3.71
CA ILE A 13 -2.20 26.80 -2.69
C ILE A 13 -2.74 25.41 -2.33
N GLY A 14 -2.21 24.38 -2.98
CA GLY A 14 -2.42 23.00 -2.53
C GLY A 14 -1.93 22.88 -1.08
N PRO A 15 -2.54 22.04 -0.24
CA PRO A 15 -2.03 21.82 1.11
C PRO A 15 -0.60 21.29 1.00
N ALA A 16 0.36 22.08 1.48
CA ALA A 16 1.68 21.55 1.79
C ALA A 16 1.46 20.59 2.96
N PHE A 17 1.42 19.29 2.66
CA PHE A 17 1.48 18.28 3.71
C PHE A 17 2.77 18.54 4.49
N ALA A 18 2.63 18.79 5.80
CA ALA A 18 3.80 18.89 6.66
C ALA A 18 4.55 17.56 6.59
N ASP A 19 5.85 17.62 6.29
CA ASP A 19 6.69 16.43 6.34
C ASP A 19 6.74 15.97 7.80
N LEU A 20 6.06 14.86 8.08
CA LEU A 20 5.94 14.30 9.42
C LEU A 20 7.23 13.67 9.91
N LEU A 21 8.12 13.34 8.97
CA LEU A 21 9.42 12.80 9.26
C LEU A 21 10.51 13.82 8.94
N GLN A 22 11.56 13.85 9.76
CA GLN A 22 12.73 14.67 9.52
C GLN A 22 13.83 13.83 8.90
N ASN A 23 14.49 14.38 7.86
CA ASN A 23 15.60 13.73 7.16
C ASN A 23 15.28 12.27 6.80
N SER A 24 14.06 12.07 6.31
CA SER A 24 13.46 10.76 6.02
C SER A 24 14.09 10.08 4.80
N ASP A 25 14.84 10.86 4.02
CA ASP A 25 15.59 10.45 2.84
C ASP A 25 17.11 10.40 3.09
N PHE A 26 17.55 10.69 4.32
CA PHE A 26 18.94 10.68 4.78
C PHE A 26 19.93 11.52 3.96
N GLU A 27 19.44 12.48 3.17
CA GLU A 27 20.30 13.34 2.34
C GLU A 27 20.94 14.47 3.15
N SER A 28 20.46 14.73 4.38
CA SER A 28 21.19 15.53 5.35
C SER A 28 22.16 14.64 6.12
N PRO A 29 23.49 14.82 5.93
CA PRO A 29 24.47 13.89 6.46
C PRO A 29 24.54 13.93 7.99
N PRO A 30 24.93 12.82 8.63
CA PRO A 30 25.23 12.79 10.05
C PRO A 30 26.35 13.76 10.46
N SER A 31 26.37 14.13 11.74
CA SER A 31 27.50 14.88 12.30
C SER A 31 28.73 14.00 12.50
N ASN A 32 29.90 14.65 12.58
CA ASN A 32 31.19 14.01 12.86
C ASN A 32 31.62 12.95 11.83
N LEU A 33 31.16 13.07 10.58
CA LEU A 33 31.72 12.28 9.49
C LEU A 33 33.18 12.70 9.21
N PRO A 34 34.08 11.77 8.85
CA PRO A 34 35.45 12.11 8.50
C PRO A 34 35.49 13.05 7.29
N GLU A 35 36.19 14.17 7.42
CA GLU A 35 36.41 15.08 6.30
C GLU A 35 37.13 14.35 5.15
N ASN A 36 36.59 14.47 3.93
CA ASN A 36 37.11 13.82 2.72
C ASN A 36 37.08 12.28 2.72
N SER A 37 36.16 11.65 3.47
CA SER A 37 35.96 10.22 3.33
C SER A 37 35.53 9.87 1.90
N THR A 38 36.34 9.06 1.22
CA THR A 38 35.99 8.48 -0.09
C THR A 38 35.32 7.11 0.04
N THR A 39 35.12 6.61 1.28
CA THR A 39 34.49 5.32 1.48
C THR A 39 32.98 5.47 1.43
N PRO A 40 32.27 4.64 0.63
CA PRO A 40 30.83 4.70 0.50
C PRO A 40 30.10 4.23 1.76
N PHE A 41 30.79 3.53 2.66
CA PHE A 41 30.28 3.08 3.95
C PHE A 41 31.03 3.81 5.06
N GLN A 42 30.30 4.51 5.93
CA GLN A 42 30.84 5.28 7.04
C GLN A 42 30.12 4.87 8.32
N GLN A 43 30.79 4.08 9.15
CA GLN A 43 30.23 3.66 10.44
C GLN A 43 30.12 4.86 11.38
N LEU A 44 28.95 5.03 11.97
CA LEU A 44 28.68 6.11 12.92
C LEU A 44 29.18 5.74 14.31
N SER A 45 29.80 6.70 14.99
CA SER A 45 30.23 6.57 16.38
C SER A 45 29.14 7.11 17.32
N GLY A 46 29.19 6.75 18.61
CA GLY A 46 28.19 7.18 19.59
C GLY A 46 28.08 8.71 19.83
N ASN A 47 28.99 9.51 19.27
CA ASN A 47 28.93 10.97 19.26
C ASN A 47 28.37 11.56 17.95
N SER A 48 28.11 10.74 16.94
CA SER A 48 27.45 11.15 15.70
C SER A 48 25.96 11.38 15.96
N THR A 49 25.36 12.26 15.18
CA THR A 49 23.91 12.51 15.21
C THR A 49 23.39 12.43 13.79
N ILE A 50 22.36 11.62 13.55
CA ILE A 50 21.58 11.68 12.31
C ILE A 50 20.50 12.75 12.53
N PRO A 51 20.41 13.79 11.70
CA PRO A 51 19.38 14.82 11.88
C PRO A 51 17.99 14.20 12.02
N GLY A 52 17.27 14.48 13.11
CA GLY A 52 15.94 13.96 13.38
C GLY A 52 15.85 12.51 13.89
N TRP A 53 16.96 11.75 13.93
CA TRP A 53 16.94 10.33 14.31
C TRP A 53 17.90 10.04 15.47
N SER A 54 17.40 9.28 16.45
CA SER A 54 18.22 8.60 17.45
C SER A 54 18.62 7.22 16.91
N PHE A 55 19.76 6.69 17.37
CA PHE A 55 20.19 5.36 16.95
C PHE A 55 20.94 4.61 18.05
N GLU A 56 20.89 3.28 17.95
CA GLU A 56 21.53 2.31 18.83
C GLU A 56 22.19 1.21 17.98
N GLY A 57 23.15 0.50 18.56
CA GLY A 57 23.87 -0.59 17.88
C GLY A 57 24.76 -0.13 16.73
N THR A 58 24.98 -1.02 15.75
CA THR A 58 25.86 -0.75 14.61
C THR A 58 25.10 -0.04 13.50
N ILE A 59 25.45 1.22 13.25
CA ILE A 59 24.85 2.02 12.18
C ILE A 59 25.92 2.49 11.20
N VAL A 60 25.64 2.34 9.91
CA VAL A 60 26.52 2.79 8.84
C VAL A 60 25.76 3.75 7.94
N TYR A 61 26.29 4.96 7.74
CA TYR A 61 25.82 5.89 6.73
C TYR A 61 26.41 5.48 5.38
N VAL A 62 25.55 5.32 4.38
CA VAL A 62 25.93 4.75 3.09
C VAL A 62 25.64 5.76 1.98
N THR A 63 26.64 6.01 1.14
CA THR A 63 26.51 6.80 -0.08
C THR A 63 26.42 5.86 -1.28
N ALA A 64 25.41 6.07 -2.15
CA ALA A 64 25.24 5.32 -3.37
C ALA A 64 26.50 5.36 -4.26
N ASN A 65 26.78 4.26 -4.95
CA ASN A 65 27.90 4.16 -5.88
C ASN A 65 27.62 3.08 -6.94
N GLN A 66 28.65 2.68 -7.71
CA GLN A 66 28.49 1.64 -8.75
C GLN A 66 28.03 0.27 -8.19
N THR A 67 28.35 -0.01 -6.92
CA THR A 67 28.03 -1.28 -6.26
C THR A 67 26.74 -1.25 -5.45
N VAL A 68 26.39 -0.09 -4.89
CA VAL A 68 25.21 0.16 -4.05
C VAL A 68 24.28 1.08 -4.82
N ALA A 69 23.17 0.52 -5.31
CA ALA A 69 22.12 1.30 -5.96
C ALA A 69 21.06 1.68 -4.93
N LEU A 70 20.70 2.96 -4.91
CA LEU A 70 19.66 3.54 -4.05
C LEU A 70 18.72 4.40 -4.91
N PRO A 71 17.46 4.60 -4.51
CA PRO A 71 16.55 5.53 -5.18
C PRO A 71 17.17 6.92 -5.34
N GLY A 72 17.36 7.37 -6.59
CA GLY A 72 17.94 8.68 -6.88
C GLY A 72 19.45 8.81 -6.65
N ASN A 73 20.16 7.72 -6.32
CA ASN A 73 21.61 7.68 -6.09
C ASN A 73 22.12 8.62 -4.97
N GLY A 74 21.37 8.73 -3.87
CA GLY A 74 21.72 9.54 -2.70
C GLY A 74 22.33 8.73 -1.56
N HIS A 75 21.71 8.82 -0.38
CA HIS A 75 22.22 8.23 0.86
C HIS A 75 21.22 7.30 1.53
N ALA A 76 21.73 6.40 2.38
CA ALA A 76 20.92 5.46 3.14
C ALA A 76 21.54 5.20 4.52
N ILE A 77 20.76 4.55 5.38
CA ILE A 77 21.23 3.99 6.65
C ILE A 77 21.25 2.47 6.56
N GLN A 78 22.41 1.87 6.84
CA GLN A 78 22.54 0.44 7.07
C GLN A 78 22.33 0.15 8.56
N LEU A 79 21.41 -0.76 8.87
CA LEU A 79 21.21 -1.29 10.21
C LEU A 79 22.04 -2.56 10.36
N GLY A 80 23.24 -2.44 10.95
CA GLY A 80 24.14 -3.55 11.24
C GLY A 80 23.69 -4.39 12.44
N GLU A 81 24.61 -5.10 13.09
CA GLU A 81 24.30 -5.88 14.30
C GLU A 81 23.70 -4.99 15.41
N ASP A 82 22.55 -5.43 15.93
CA ASP A 82 21.69 -4.71 16.88
C ASP A 82 21.36 -3.27 16.46
N GLY A 83 21.46 -2.98 15.16
CA GLY A 83 21.31 -1.65 14.59
C GLY A 83 19.85 -1.21 14.63
N LYS A 84 19.61 -0.05 15.25
CA LYS A 84 18.26 0.51 15.40
C LYS A 84 18.29 2.01 15.19
N ILE A 85 17.31 2.52 14.45
CA ILE A 85 17.01 3.95 14.35
C ILE A 85 15.61 4.22 14.87
N ASN A 86 15.42 5.38 15.47
CA ASN A 86 14.15 5.80 16.06
C ASN A 86 13.91 7.29 15.87
N GLN A 87 12.69 7.64 15.44
CA GLN A 87 12.21 9.00 15.37
C GLN A 87 10.82 9.11 15.98
N THR A 88 10.61 10.16 16.78
CA THR A 88 9.29 10.48 17.34
C THR A 88 8.46 11.25 16.32
N ILE A 89 7.34 10.68 15.93
CA ILE A 89 6.29 11.28 15.09
C ILE A 89 5.31 11.99 16.00
N ASN A 90 4.90 13.21 15.60
CA ASN A 90 3.79 13.92 16.22
C ASN A 90 2.57 13.82 15.30
N PRO A 91 1.52 13.05 15.67
CA PRO A 91 0.32 12.91 14.86
C PRO A 91 -0.31 14.28 14.54
N VAL A 92 -0.86 14.43 13.33
CA VAL A 92 -1.36 15.74 12.83
C VAL A 92 -2.80 16.02 13.20
N ALA A 93 -3.60 14.97 13.40
CA ALA A 93 -5.03 15.06 13.68
C ALA A 93 -5.55 13.73 14.25
N ASP A 94 -6.70 13.81 14.94
CA ASP A 94 -7.40 12.66 15.49
C ASP A 94 -8.11 11.85 14.39
N TYR A 95 -8.27 10.54 14.62
CA TYR A 95 -8.96 9.61 13.69
C TYR A 95 -8.33 9.52 12.30
N VAL A 96 -7.01 9.75 12.22
CA VAL A 96 -6.22 9.62 10.99
C VAL A 96 -5.31 8.40 11.11
N HIS A 97 -5.21 7.66 10.02
CA HIS A 97 -4.36 6.48 9.94
C HIS A 97 -3.06 6.80 9.22
N TYR A 98 -1.97 6.20 9.67
CA TYR A 98 -0.63 6.45 9.15
C TYR A 98 -0.15 5.23 8.36
N LEU A 99 0.20 5.46 7.10
CA LEU A 99 0.86 4.48 6.24
C LEU A 99 2.31 4.90 6.02
N LEU A 100 3.23 3.97 6.23
CA LEU A 100 4.65 4.17 5.94
C LEU A 100 5.00 3.51 4.63
N THR A 101 5.72 4.25 3.80
CA THR A 101 6.43 3.71 2.64
C THR A 101 7.92 3.88 2.87
N PHE A 102 8.73 2.87 2.59
CA PHE A 102 10.19 3.02 2.65
C PHE A 102 10.89 2.07 1.69
N THR A 103 12.15 2.36 1.39
CA THR A 103 12.99 1.54 0.52
C THR A 103 13.90 0.65 1.35
N LEU A 104 14.00 -0.62 0.93
CA LEU A 104 14.88 -1.63 1.48
C LEU A 104 15.83 -2.15 0.40
N ALA A 105 17.13 -2.20 0.70
CA ALA A 105 18.15 -2.82 -0.16
C ALA A 105 19.08 -3.72 0.66
N PRO A 106 19.71 -4.75 0.06
CA PRO A 106 20.73 -5.54 0.74
C PRO A 106 22.03 -4.74 0.88
N GLY A 107 22.49 -4.53 2.12
CA GLY A 107 23.75 -3.87 2.46
C GLY A 107 24.92 -4.84 2.46
N GLY A 108 25.40 -5.18 1.27
CA GLY A 108 26.55 -6.06 1.07
C GLY A 108 26.53 -6.76 -0.28
N GLN A 109 27.55 -7.58 -0.53
CA GLN A 109 27.62 -8.44 -1.72
C GLN A 109 28.00 -9.85 -1.31
N ASN A 110 27.47 -10.85 -2.04
CA ASN A 110 27.80 -12.27 -1.87
C ASN A 110 27.56 -12.81 -0.45
N CYS A 111 26.57 -12.26 0.26
CA CYS A 111 26.14 -12.77 1.56
C CYS A 111 25.41 -14.10 1.42
N SER A 112 25.46 -14.93 2.47
CA SER A 112 24.72 -16.20 2.50
C SER A 112 23.25 -15.98 2.85
N THR A 113 22.97 -14.93 3.62
CA THR A 113 21.63 -14.55 4.09
C THR A 113 21.47 -13.03 4.07
N ASN A 114 20.23 -12.55 3.95
CA ASN A 114 19.86 -11.17 4.18
C ASN A 114 19.22 -11.06 5.56
N ALA A 115 19.64 -10.09 6.37
CA ALA A 115 18.94 -9.77 7.60
C ALA A 115 17.58 -9.13 7.29
N ASN A 116 16.65 -9.31 8.22
CA ASN A 116 15.35 -8.68 8.17
C ASN A 116 15.42 -7.29 8.80
N VAL A 117 14.41 -6.47 8.54
CA VAL A 117 14.14 -5.23 9.28
C VAL A 117 12.78 -5.36 9.97
N SER A 118 12.77 -5.11 11.28
CA SER A 118 11.58 -4.88 12.07
C SER A 118 11.21 -3.40 11.97
N VAL A 119 9.98 -3.11 11.59
CA VAL A 119 9.41 -1.76 11.59
C VAL A 119 8.25 -1.75 12.56
N SER A 120 8.34 -0.92 13.59
CA SER A 120 7.36 -0.93 14.67
C SER A 120 6.95 0.47 15.14
N ALA A 121 5.71 0.52 15.59
CA ALA A 121 5.07 1.61 16.32
C ALA A 121 4.18 0.97 17.41
N PRO A 122 3.53 1.72 18.33
CA PRO A 122 2.74 1.15 19.43
C PRO A 122 1.71 0.09 19.01
N ASP A 123 1.07 0.28 17.85
CA ASP A 123 -0.02 -0.60 17.37
C ASP A 123 0.41 -1.60 16.29
N SER A 124 1.67 -1.55 15.84
CA SER A 124 2.12 -2.37 14.70
C SER A 124 3.56 -2.83 14.86
N ASN A 125 3.80 -4.04 14.38
CA ASN A 125 5.14 -4.58 14.22
C ASN A 125 5.16 -5.43 12.95
N SER A 126 5.99 -5.03 11.99
CA SER A 126 6.14 -5.71 10.70
C SER A 126 7.59 -6.11 10.50
N ILE A 127 7.81 -7.38 10.16
CA ILE A 127 9.14 -7.89 9.83
C ILE A 127 9.22 -8.04 8.31
N LEU A 128 10.14 -7.32 7.70
CA LEU A 128 10.33 -7.28 6.26
C LEU A 128 11.71 -7.78 5.89
N SER A 129 11.80 -8.41 4.73
CA SER A 129 13.05 -8.91 4.17
C SER A 129 13.09 -8.60 2.68
N PHE A 130 14.28 -8.30 2.17
CA PHE A 130 14.48 -8.10 0.74
C PHE A 130 14.25 -9.43 0.01
N LYS A 131 13.32 -9.44 -0.95
CA LYS A 131 12.91 -10.65 -1.68
C LYS A 131 13.40 -10.59 -3.11
N GLN A 132 14.11 -11.60 -3.60
CA GLN A 132 14.47 -11.61 -5.02
C GLN A 132 13.23 -11.68 -5.91
N ASN A 133 13.35 -11.17 -7.15
CA ASN A 133 12.37 -11.30 -8.22
C ASN A 133 11.08 -10.46 -8.11
N PHE A 134 10.98 -9.44 -7.25
CA PHE A 134 9.78 -8.57 -7.17
C PHE A 134 9.91 -7.21 -7.90
N GLY A 135 11.07 -6.92 -8.48
CA GLY A 135 11.34 -5.71 -9.25
C GLY A 135 12.64 -5.86 -10.03
N LYS A 136 12.95 -4.87 -10.88
CA LYS A 136 14.22 -4.86 -11.65
C LYS A 136 15.34 -4.14 -10.89
N GLU A 137 14.96 -3.28 -9.96
CA GLU A 137 15.88 -2.55 -9.11
C GLU A 137 16.58 -3.45 -8.09
N LYS A 138 17.77 -3.02 -7.64
CA LYS A 138 18.51 -3.70 -6.55
C LYS A 138 17.96 -3.38 -5.16
N TRP A 139 16.89 -2.61 -5.11
CA TRP A 139 16.18 -2.15 -3.92
C TRP A 139 14.68 -2.33 -4.15
N GLN A 140 13.91 -2.28 -3.08
CA GLN A 140 12.48 -2.53 -3.09
C GLN A 140 11.75 -1.55 -2.21
N THR A 141 10.58 -1.12 -2.65
CA THR A 141 9.72 -0.23 -1.88
C THR A 141 8.66 -1.05 -1.16
N TYR A 142 8.51 -0.83 0.14
CA TYR A 142 7.51 -1.51 0.98
C TYR A 142 6.51 -0.51 1.55
N GLY A 143 5.24 -0.92 1.59
CA GLY A 143 4.15 -0.14 2.18
C GLY A 143 3.53 -0.86 3.38
N LEU A 144 3.37 -0.15 4.48
CA LEU A 144 2.91 -0.69 5.76
C LEU A 144 1.82 0.19 6.37
N TYR A 145 0.91 -0.44 7.10
CA TYR A 145 0.06 0.26 8.07
C TYR A 145 0.84 0.40 9.39
N LEU A 146 1.04 1.63 9.86
CA LEU A 146 1.72 1.86 11.14
C LEU A 146 0.77 2.00 12.33
N GLY A 147 -0.39 2.64 12.15
CA GLY A 147 -1.29 2.88 13.27
C GLY A 147 -2.25 4.05 13.06
N SER A 148 -2.97 4.38 14.11
CA SER A 148 -3.89 5.51 14.19
C SER A 148 -3.81 6.07 15.61
N TRP A 149 -3.40 7.32 15.73
CA TRP A 149 -3.06 7.94 17.01
C TRP A 149 -3.69 9.32 17.13
N GLU A 150 -3.90 9.78 18.35
CA GLU A 150 -4.43 11.11 18.63
C GLU A 150 -3.32 12.17 18.59
N GLN A 151 -3.68 13.43 18.27
CA GLN A 151 -2.71 14.51 18.05
C GLN A 151 -1.75 14.74 19.24
N GLN A 152 -2.17 14.39 20.46
CA GLN A 152 -1.43 14.62 21.70
C GLN A 152 -0.60 13.41 22.16
N GLU A 153 -0.51 12.36 21.33
CA GLU A 153 0.22 11.15 21.63
C GLU A 153 1.45 11.04 20.72
N PRO A 154 2.64 11.52 21.15
CA PRO A 154 3.87 11.30 20.40
C PRO A 154 4.16 9.81 20.27
N VAL A 155 4.50 9.39 19.05
CA VAL A 155 4.71 7.98 18.73
C VAL A 155 6.11 7.75 18.21
N ASN A 156 6.79 6.74 18.75
CA ASN A 156 8.09 6.34 18.24
C ASN A 156 7.93 5.38 17.06
N LEU A 157 8.48 5.77 15.91
CA LEU A 157 8.73 4.88 14.78
C LEU A 157 10.13 4.29 14.92
N ILE A 158 10.21 2.97 15.05
CA ILE A 158 11.45 2.24 15.27
C ILE A 158 11.70 1.31 14.09
N LEU A 159 12.89 1.41 13.49
CA LEU A 159 13.40 0.46 12.51
C LEU A 159 14.63 -0.22 13.08
N GLU A 160 14.61 -1.55 13.13
CA GLU A 160 15.62 -2.36 13.81
C GLU A 160 16.02 -3.56 12.96
N SER A 161 17.32 -3.82 12.85
CA SER A 161 17.84 -5.02 12.21
C SER A 161 17.44 -6.27 12.98
N GLN A 162 17.04 -7.32 12.28
CA GLN A 162 16.84 -8.65 12.87
C GLN A 162 17.69 -9.69 12.13
N SER A 163 18.63 -10.29 12.86
CA SER A 163 19.45 -11.38 12.32
C SER A 163 18.63 -12.66 12.18
N THR A 164 18.70 -13.30 11.02
CA THR A 164 18.08 -14.62 10.79
C THR A 164 18.97 -15.79 11.21
N GLU A 165 20.29 -15.56 11.37
CA GLU A 165 21.34 -16.55 11.69
C GLU A 165 22.39 -15.92 12.62
N SER A 166 23.14 -16.74 13.37
CA SER A 166 24.10 -16.27 14.38
C SER A 166 25.44 -15.74 13.83
N ASP A 167 25.75 -15.96 12.54
CA ASP A 167 27.00 -15.47 11.95
C ASP A 167 26.82 -14.10 11.29
N ALA A 168 27.04 -13.05 12.07
CA ALA A 168 27.01 -11.66 11.64
C ALA A 168 27.95 -11.36 10.45
N LYS A 169 28.97 -12.19 10.19
CA LYS A 169 29.97 -11.97 9.12
C LYS A 169 29.49 -12.36 7.73
N SER A 170 28.47 -13.23 7.63
CA SER A 170 27.93 -13.72 6.35
C SER A 170 26.56 -13.14 6.01
N THR A 171 26.12 -12.14 6.79
CA THR A 171 24.81 -11.49 6.69
C THR A 171 24.88 -10.17 5.92
N CYS A 172 24.01 -9.99 4.94
CA CYS A 172 23.76 -8.71 4.29
C CYS A 172 22.76 -7.92 5.15
N TRP A 173 23.28 -6.92 5.86
CA TRP A 173 22.49 -6.04 6.71
C TRP A 173 21.61 -5.09 5.89
N PRO A 174 20.36 -4.80 6.31
CA PRO A 174 19.44 -4.00 5.51
C PRO A 174 19.87 -2.53 5.39
N LEU A 175 19.78 -1.99 4.18
CA LEU A 175 19.86 -0.56 3.89
C LEU A 175 18.45 0.02 3.79
N ILE A 176 18.23 1.13 4.48
CA ILE A 176 16.97 1.84 4.56
C ILE A 176 17.13 3.24 3.96
N ASP A 177 16.20 3.62 3.08
CA ASP A 177 16.15 4.93 2.42
C ASP A 177 14.69 5.35 2.11
N LYS A 178 14.46 6.64 1.82
CA LYS A 178 13.22 7.27 1.37
C LYS A 178 11.99 6.85 2.16
N LEU A 179 11.94 7.23 3.44
CA LEU A 179 10.75 7.03 4.27
C LEU A 179 9.70 8.10 3.96
N LEU A 180 8.49 7.69 3.57
CA LEU A 180 7.36 8.57 3.37
C LEU A 180 6.25 8.18 4.34
N LEU A 181 5.81 9.12 5.17
CA LEU A 181 4.69 8.91 6.07
C LEU A 181 3.46 9.65 5.55
N LYS A 182 2.44 8.87 5.17
CA LYS A 182 1.17 9.39 4.65
C LYS A 182 0.08 9.24 5.70
N SER A 183 -0.61 10.33 5.98
CA SER A 183 -1.80 10.34 6.82
C SER A 183 -3.06 10.23 5.96
N ILE A 184 -3.93 9.28 6.25
CA ILE A 184 -5.19 9.03 5.51
C ILE A 184 -6.35 9.09 6.49
N GLU A 185 -7.28 10.00 6.23
CA GLU A 185 -8.51 10.14 7.01
C GLU A 185 -9.36 8.86 7.01
N THR A 186 -10.38 8.82 7.86
CA THR A 186 -11.34 7.73 7.86
C THR A 186 -12.10 7.70 6.53
N LEU A 187 -12.09 6.56 5.85
CA LEU A 187 -12.76 6.39 4.57
C LEU A 187 -14.27 6.39 4.77
N VAL A 188 -14.98 7.14 3.93
CA VAL A 188 -16.44 7.21 3.92
C VAL A 188 -16.95 6.47 2.67
N PRO A 189 -18.05 5.70 2.75
CA PRO A 189 -18.64 5.08 1.57
C PRO A 189 -18.96 6.14 0.52
N GLY A 190 -18.51 5.91 -0.71
CA GLY A 190 -18.90 6.74 -1.86
C GLY A 190 -20.33 6.48 -2.31
N ASP A 191 -20.82 7.27 -3.25
CA ASP A 191 -22.17 7.13 -3.78
C ASP A 191 -22.37 5.73 -4.41
N ASP A 192 -23.31 4.97 -3.86
CA ASP A 192 -23.78 3.67 -4.33
C ASP A 192 -22.78 2.49 -4.34
N ASN A 193 -21.58 2.62 -3.74
CA ASN A 193 -20.66 1.47 -3.51
C ASN A 193 -20.63 1.08 -2.04
N LEU A 194 -20.99 -0.17 -1.74
CA LEU A 194 -20.95 -0.71 -0.37
C LEU A 194 -19.53 -1.10 0.10
N LEU A 195 -18.54 -1.04 -0.79
CA LEU A 195 -17.14 -1.30 -0.46
C LEU A 195 -16.38 0.01 -0.30
N LEU A 196 -15.58 0.06 0.76
CA LEU A 196 -14.57 1.10 0.94
C LEU A 196 -13.33 0.75 0.12
N ASN A 197 -12.72 1.76 -0.48
CA ASN A 197 -11.48 1.64 -1.25
C ASN A 197 -11.47 0.56 -2.35
N GLY A 198 -12.63 0.28 -2.98
CA GLY A 198 -12.71 -0.75 -4.02
C GLY A 198 -11.98 -0.41 -5.34
N GLY A 199 -11.69 0.88 -5.57
CA GLY A 199 -10.80 1.33 -6.64
C GLY A 199 -9.37 1.61 -6.17
N PHE A 200 -9.01 1.22 -4.94
CA PHE A 200 -7.64 1.31 -4.40
C PHE A 200 -6.97 2.69 -4.44
N GLU A 201 -7.72 3.79 -4.51
CA GLU A 201 -7.18 5.16 -4.52
C GLU A 201 -6.56 5.60 -3.18
N PHE A 202 -6.79 4.85 -2.10
CA PHE A 202 -6.22 5.11 -0.78
C PHE A 202 -5.24 4.02 -0.37
N GLY A 203 -3.96 4.27 -0.57
CA GLY A 203 -2.87 3.37 -0.20
C GLY A 203 -1.58 4.12 0.16
N PRO A 204 -0.46 3.39 0.29
CA PRO A 204 0.86 3.97 0.56
C PRO A 204 1.26 5.02 -0.48
N GLU A 205 2.20 5.89 -0.12
CA GLU A 205 2.67 6.95 -1.02
C GLU A 205 3.68 6.39 -2.02
N PHE A 206 3.57 6.76 -3.29
CA PHE A 206 4.53 6.33 -4.30
C PHE A 206 5.81 7.18 -4.22
N LEU A 207 6.97 6.53 -4.41
CA LEU A 207 8.24 7.25 -4.51
C LEU A 207 8.29 8.04 -5.82
N SER A 208 8.46 9.36 -5.73
CA SER A 208 8.50 10.25 -6.91
C SER A 208 9.68 10.00 -7.86
N ASN A 209 10.77 9.42 -7.35
CA ASN A 209 12.00 9.08 -8.05
C ASN A 209 12.10 7.59 -8.44
N SER A 210 11.00 6.84 -8.34
CA SER A 210 10.89 5.42 -8.70
C SER A 210 9.85 5.23 -9.79
N THR A 211 10.04 4.20 -10.61
CA THR A 211 8.99 3.64 -11.48
C THR A 211 8.47 2.29 -10.99
N GLU A 212 9.07 1.74 -9.93
CA GLU A 212 8.63 0.50 -9.29
C GLU A 212 7.45 0.77 -8.35
N GLY A 213 6.46 -0.12 -8.37
CA GLY A 213 5.34 -0.12 -7.42
C GLY A 213 5.76 -0.44 -5.98
N VAL A 214 4.80 -0.36 -5.07
CA VAL A 214 5.00 -0.59 -3.62
C VAL A 214 4.59 -2.01 -3.27
N LEU A 215 5.52 -2.80 -2.71
CA LEU A 215 5.24 -4.16 -2.24
C LEU A 215 4.48 -4.12 -0.92
N LEU A 216 3.37 -4.86 -0.87
CA LEU A 216 2.55 -5.02 0.32
C LEU A 216 2.54 -6.50 0.68
N ASP A 217 3.07 -6.80 1.86
CA ASP A 217 3.06 -8.15 2.42
C ASP A 217 1.70 -8.49 3.04
N SER A 218 1.57 -9.75 3.46
CA SER A 218 0.30 -10.26 3.97
C SER A 218 -0.15 -9.47 5.20
N ALA A 219 -1.39 -8.98 5.12
CA ALA A 219 -2.06 -8.25 6.18
C ALA A 219 -3.40 -8.95 6.43
N PRO A 220 -3.50 -9.86 7.43
CA PRO A 220 -4.66 -10.74 7.57
C PRO A 220 -5.92 -9.99 8.02
N THR A 221 -5.79 -8.79 8.58
CA THR A 221 -6.93 -7.97 9.00
C THR A 221 -7.08 -6.76 8.08
N PRO A 222 -8.29 -6.48 7.55
CA PRO A 222 -8.51 -5.32 6.68
C PRO A 222 -8.24 -3.96 7.33
N VAL A 223 -8.37 -3.88 8.66
CA VAL A 223 -8.18 -2.64 9.44
C VAL A 223 -6.70 -2.30 9.60
N LEU A 224 -5.82 -3.30 9.71
CA LEU A 224 -4.36 -3.12 9.84
C LEU A 224 -3.64 -3.31 8.50
N SER A 225 -4.35 -3.08 7.40
CA SER A 225 -3.81 -3.26 6.05
C SER A 225 -3.41 -1.93 5.42
N PRO A 226 -2.26 -1.87 4.71
CA PRO A 226 -1.90 -0.71 3.91
C PRO A 226 -2.90 -0.41 2.77
N LEU A 227 -3.68 -1.40 2.33
CA LEU A 227 -4.76 -1.21 1.35
C LEU A 227 -6.06 -0.70 1.94
N ARG A 228 -6.13 -0.41 3.25
CA ARG A 228 -7.29 0.15 3.95
C ARG A 228 -8.62 -0.55 3.62
N GLN A 229 -9.14 -1.36 4.55
CA GLN A 229 -10.40 -2.12 4.38
C GLN A 229 -10.30 -3.35 3.47
N TRP A 230 -9.08 -3.68 3.02
CA TRP A 230 -8.77 -4.90 2.28
C TRP A 230 -7.65 -5.66 2.96
N SER A 231 -7.89 -6.87 3.46
CA SER A 231 -6.82 -7.78 3.88
C SER A 231 -6.05 -8.30 2.67
N ILE A 232 -4.81 -8.72 2.90
CA ILE A 232 -3.87 -9.18 1.87
C ILE A 232 -3.40 -10.59 2.24
N SER A 233 -3.54 -11.51 1.30
CA SER A 233 -2.92 -12.85 1.34
C SER A 233 -1.75 -12.90 0.37
N GLY A 234 -0.59 -13.37 0.83
CA GLY A 234 0.63 -13.37 0.01
C GLY A 234 1.28 -11.99 -0.09
N THR A 235 1.92 -11.69 -1.22
CA THR A 235 2.49 -10.38 -1.52
C THR A 235 1.84 -9.82 -2.78
N VAL A 236 1.30 -8.62 -2.66
CA VAL A 236 0.74 -7.85 -3.78
C VAL A 236 1.60 -6.62 -4.05
N LYS A 237 1.47 -6.04 -5.24
CA LYS A 237 2.12 -4.79 -5.62
C LYS A 237 1.04 -3.73 -5.83
N TYR A 238 1.13 -2.66 -5.07
CA TYR A 238 0.35 -1.45 -5.29
C TYR A 238 1.04 -0.62 -6.37
N ILE A 239 0.31 -0.29 -7.42
CA ILE A 239 0.86 0.32 -8.64
C ILE A 239 0.13 1.63 -8.96
N ASP A 240 0.84 2.56 -9.61
CA ASP A 240 0.31 3.86 -10.00
C ASP A 240 0.10 3.98 -11.52
N SER A 241 -0.79 4.87 -11.93
CA SER A 241 -1.14 5.12 -13.34
C SER A 241 -0.09 5.89 -14.13
N LYS A 242 0.92 6.47 -13.46
CA LYS A 242 2.02 7.19 -14.11
C LYS A 242 3.06 6.22 -14.69
N HIS A 243 3.23 5.05 -14.08
CA HIS A 243 4.24 4.07 -14.48
C HIS A 243 3.64 2.75 -14.99
N TYR A 244 2.41 2.42 -14.62
CA TYR A 244 1.72 1.19 -15.00
C TYR A 244 0.41 1.47 -15.72
N PHE A 245 -0.12 0.46 -16.41
CA PHE A 245 -1.50 0.50 -16.85
C PHE A 245 -2.43 0.25 -15.65
N VAL A 246 -3.18 1.28 -15.27
CA VAL A 246 -4.21 1.23 -14.22
C VAL A 246 -5.59 1.35 -14.90
N PRO A 247 -6.54 0.42 -14.67
CA PRO A 247 -7.83 0.44 -15.35
C PRO A 247 -8.69 1.68 -15.07
N GLU A 248 -8.73 2.15 -13.82
CA GLU A 248 -9.48 3.34 -13.41
C GLU A 248 -8.73 4.12 -12.32
N GLY A 249 -8.85 5.44 -12.31
CA GLY A 249 -8.23 6.26 -11.26
C GLY A 249 -6.70 6.34 -11.37
N ASN A 250 -6.04 6.37 -10.22
CA ASN A 250 -4.59 6.58 -10.11
C ASN A 250 -3.84 5.35 -9.60
N ALA A 251 -4.52 4.37 -9.01
CA ALA A 251 -3.84 3.22 -8.46
C ALA A 251 -4.65 1.92 -8.58
N ALA A 252 -3.94 0.80 -8.60
CA ALA A 252 -4.54 -0.52 -8.58
C ALA A 252 -3.67 -1.53 -7.83
N VAL A 253 -4.17 -2.76 -7.68
CA VAL A 253 -3.44 -3.85 -7.02
C VAL A 253 -3.11 -4.94 -8.02
N GLU A 254 -1.82 -5.24 -8.16
CA GLU A 254 -1.30 -6.36 -8.94
C GLU A 254 -0.95 -7.55 -8.03
N PHE A 255 -1.37 -8.76 -8.40
CA PHE A 255 -1.04 -9.98 -7.66
C PHE A 255 0.29 -10.57 -8.14
N VAL A 256 1.36 -10.35 -7.36
CA VAL A 256 2.73 -10.67 -7.76
C VAL A 256 3.33 -11.91 -7.08
N SER A 257 2.74 -12.48 -6.04
CA SER A 257 3.32 -13.65 -5.34
C SER A 257 2.59 -14.96 -5.62
N GLY A 258 2.75 -15.51 -6.83
CA GLY A 258 2.37 -16.89 -7.15
C GLY A 258 0.95 -17.35 -6.76
N VAL A 259 0.75 -18.67 -6.71
CA VAL A 259 -0.56 -19.30 -6.47
C VAL A 259 -1.09 -18.95 -5.07
N SER A 260 -2.32 -18.45 -5.01
CA SER A 260 -3.07 -18.06 -3.80
C SER A 260 -2.74 -16.70 -3.19
N THR A 261 -2.15 -15.78 -3.95
CA THR A 261 -2.11 -14.35 -3.56
C THR A 261 -3.45 -13.68 -3.86
N GLY A 262 -3.88 -12.78 -2.98
CA GLY A 262 -5.17 -12.13 -3.15
C GLY A 262 -5.49 -11.07 -2.11
N ILE A 263 -6.67 -10.49 -2.24
CA ILE A 263 -7.21 -9.47 -1.33
C ILE A 263 -8.64 -9.82 -0.93
N GLN A 264 -9.06 -9.39 0.26
CA GLN A 264 -10.42 -9.63 0.74
C GLN A 264 -10.93 -8.45 1.57
N ALA A 265 -12.20 -8.11 1.37
CA ALA A 265 -12.95 -7.17 2.18
C ALA A 265 -14.19 -7.84 2.78
N ALA A 266 -14.72 -7.23 3.84
CA ALA A 266 -16.00 -7.60 4.42
C ALA A 266 -16.88 -6.36 4.49
N THR A 267 -18.16 -6.49 4.16
CA THR A 267 -19.11 -5.38 4.25
C THR A 267 -20.49 -5.85 4.70
N THR A 268 -21.25 -4.94 5.28
CA THR A 268 -22.61 -5.19 5.75
C THR A 268 -23.58 -5.20 4.57
N VAL A 269 -24.44 -6.20 4.54
CA VAL A 269 -25.49 -6.41 3.53
C VAL A 269 -26.79 -6.81 4.22
N GLU A 270 -27.90 -6.76 3.49
CA GLU A 270 -29.19 -7.24 3.97
C GLU A 270 -29.37 -8.72 3.57
N ALA A 271 -29.54 -9.58 4.57
CA ALA A 271 -29.79 -11.00 4.34
C ALA A 271 -31.07 -11.20 3.51
N GLY A 272 -30.99 -12.02 2.47
CA GLY A 272 -32.06 -12.28 1.53
C GLY A 272 -32.07 -11.37 0.30
N SER A 273 -31.35 -10.24 0.33
CA SER A 273 -31.27 -9.29 -0.78
C SER A 273 -30.26 -9.74 -1.84
N LYS A 274 -30.48 -9.29 -3.10
CA LYS A 274 -29.61 -9.60 -4.24
C LYS A 274 -28.65 -8.44 -4.48
N TYR A 275 -27.42 -8.77 -4.85
CA TYR A 275 -26.34 -7.85 -5.07
C TYR A 275 -25.60 -8.18 -6.38
N SER A 276 -24.95 -7.16 -6.96
CA SER A 276 -24.02 -7.28 -8.07
C SER A 276 -22.65 -6.80 -7.61
N LEU A 277 -21.62 -7.62 -7.79
CA LEU A 277 -20.23 -7.25 -7.64
C LEU A 277 -19.64 -7.04 -9.03
N ASP A 278 -19.41 -5.79 -9.41
CA ASP A 278 -18.73 -5.41 -10.65
C ASP A 278 -17.26 -5.14 -10.35
N PHE A 279 -16.35 -5.56 -11.23
CA PHE A 279 -14.90 -5.39 -11.04
C PHE A 279 -14.16 -5.45 -12.36
N THR A 280 -12.93 -4.96 -12.36
CA THR A 280 -12.05 -4.96 -13.54
C THR A 280 -10.82 -5.83 -13.28
N LEU A 281 -10.51 -6.72 -14.24
CA LEU A 281 -9.27 -7.49 -14.24
C LEU A 281 -8.41 -7.10 -15.43
N GLY A 282 -7.09 -7.05 -15.24
CA GLY A 282 -6.17 -6.60 -16.29
C GLY A 282 -4.73 -7.08 -16.15
N ASP A 283 -3.84 -6.48 -16.94
CA ASP A 283 -2.37 -6.58 -16.83
C ASP A 283 -1.72 -5.19 -16.79
N ALA A 284 -0.58 -5.08 -16.11
CA ALA A 284 0.00 -3.80 -15.70
C ALA A 284 0.83 -3.06 -16.76
N ASN A 285 0.89 -3.57 -18.00
CA ASN A 285 1.85 -3.09 -19.01
C ASN A 285 3.32 -3.22 -18.56
N ASP A 286 3.62 -4.24 -17.77
CA ASP A 286 4.94 -4.53 -17.20
C ASP A 286 5.64 -5.70 -17.93
N SER A 287 5.16 -6.05 -19.12
CA SER A 287 5.57 -7.24 -19.90
C SER A 287 5.16 -8.58 -19.29
N CYS A 288 4.24 -8.63 -18.33
CA CYS A 288 3.73 -9.88 -17.78
C CYS A 288 2.86 -10.64 -18.79
N ARG A 289 3.41 -11.67 -19.42
CA ARG A 289 2.71 -12.51 -20.41
C ARG A 289 2.24 -13.80 -19.77
N GLY A 290 0.98 -14.16 -20.00
CA GLY A 290 0.44 -15.41 -19.48
C GLY A 290 -1.07 -15.50 -19.53
N ASN A 291 -1.59 -16.63 -19.09
CA ASN A 291 -3.02 -16.81 -18.84
C ASN A 291 -3.26 -16.68 -17.35
N PHE A 292 -3.92 -15.60 -16.94
CA PHE A 292 -4.29 -15.37 -15.55
C PHE A 292 -5.58 -16.10 -15.23
N LEU A 293 -5.61 -16.78 -14.09
CA LEU A 293 -6.81 -17.39 -13.52
C LEU A 293 -7.08 -16.75 -12.16
N VAL A 294 -8.16 -15.98 -12.08
CA VAL A 294 -8.55 -15.24 -10.87
C VAL A 294 -9.86 -15.79 -10.35
N GLY A 295 -9.88 -16.27 -9.12
CA GLY A 295 -11.12 -16.54 -8.39
C GLY A 295 -11.67 -15.26 -7.81
N ALA A 296 -12.95 -14.97 -8.05
CA ALA A 296 -13.69 -13.93 -7.37
C ALA A 296 -14.77 -14.56 -6.47
N GLN A 297 -14.89 -14.05 -5.25
CA GLN A 297 -15.88 -14.48 -4.25
C GLN A 297 -16.76 -13.30 -3.84
N ALA A 298 -18.06 -13.55 -3.74
CA ALA A 298 -19.03 -12.65 -3.15
C ALA A 298 -20.03 -13.44 -2.27
N GLY A 299 -19.88 -13.34 -0.95
CA GLY A 299 -20.61 -14.16 0.00
C GLY A 299 -20.33 -15.65 -0.19
N SER A 300 -21.38 -16.45 -0.36
CA SER A 300 -21.31 -17.88 -0.65
C SER A 300 -21.06 -18.22 -2.13
N THR A 301 -21.12 -17.22 -3.01
CA THR A 301 -20.92 -17.39 -4.46
C THR A 301 -19.46 -17.17 -4.82
N ALA A 302 -18.88 -18.06 -5.62
CA ALA A 302 -17.54 -17.90 -6.16
C ALA A 302 -17.49 -18.33 -7.62
N GLN A 303 -16.67 -17.64 -8.42
CA GLN A 303 -16.49 -17.93 -9.84
C GLN A 303 -15.05 -17.64 -10.27
N ASN A 304 -14.52 -18.48 -11.16
CA ASN A 304 -13.20 -18.28 -11.75
C ASN A 304 -13.32 -17.50 -13.07
N PHE A 305 -12.40 -16.55 -13.27
CA PHE A 305 -12.29 -15.71 -14.45
C PHE A 305 -10.91 -15.88 -15.07
N THR A 306 -10.86 -16.01 -16.39
CA THR A 306 -9.61 -16.15 -17.14
C THR A 306 -9.35 -14.91 -17.98
N LEU A 307 -8.11 -14.44 -17.98
CA LEU A 307 -7.63 -13.34 -18.83
C LEU A 307 -6.31 -13.75 -19.50
N GLN A 308 -6.23 -13.63 -20.82
CA GLN A 308 -4.97 -13.77 -21.55
C GLN A 308 -4.27 -12.41 -21.59
N SER A 309 -3.08 -12.33 -21.01
CA SER A 309 -2.24 -11.13 -21.03
C SER A 309 -1.15 -11.22 -22.09
N ASN A 310 -0.95 -10.11 -22.80
CA ASN A 310 0.21 -9.86 -23.67
C ASN A 310 1.29 -9.00 -22.98
N GLY A 311 1.03 -8.54 -21.75
CA GLY A 311 1.92 -7.69 -20.96
C GLY A 311 2.04 -6.26 -21.47
N THR A 312 1.03 -5.77 -22.20
CA THR A 312 1.04 -4.46 -22.88
C THR A 312 0.00 -3.48 -22.31
N GLY A 313 -0.64 -3.82 -21.20
CA GLY A 313 -1.74 -3.07 -20.63
C GLY A 313 -3.05 -3.43 -21.31
N SER A 314 -3.92 -4.12 -20.58
CA SER A 314 -5.27 -4.40 -21.01
C SER A 314 -6.16 -4.65 -19.80
N ALA A 315 -7.44 -4.36 -19.93
CA ALA A 315 -8.43 -4.59 -18.88
C ALA A 315 -9.76 -5.05 -19.46
N LYS A 316 -10.51 -5.78 -18.64
CA LYS A 316 -11.86 -6.23 -18.94
C LYS A 316 -12.73 -6.18 -17.70
N ASN A 317 -13.95 -5.68 -17.88
CA ASN A 317 -14.94 -5.61 -16.81
C ASN A 317 -15.67 -6.94 -16.69
N PHE A 318 -15.93 -7.34 -15.45
CA PHE A 318 -16.63 -8.54 -15.06
C PHE A 318 -17.70 -8.21 -14.03
N SER A 319 -18.64 -9.13 -13.85
CA SER A 319 -19.73 -8.99 -12.88
C SER A 319 -20.09 -10.34 -12.28
N LEU A 320 -20.36 -10.36 -10.98
CA LEU A 320 -20.77 -11.52 -10.21
C LEU A 320 -22.01 -11.16 -9.39
N ALA A 321 -23.16 -11.70 -9.79
CA ALA A 321 -24.39 -11.55 -9.04
C ALA A 321 -24.48 -12.61 -7.93
N PHE A 322 -24.92 -12.20 -6.73
CA PHE A 322 -25.16 -13.12 -5.62
C PHE A 322 -26.37 -12.69 -4.79
N LYS A 323 -26.84 -13.61 -3.94
CA LYS A 323 -27.84 -13.33 -2.90
C LYS A 323 -27.15 -13.43 -1.55
N ALA A 324 -27.31 -12.42 -0.70
CA ALA A 324 -26.71 -12.44 0.63
C ALA A 324 -27.45 -13.44 1.53
N ASP A 325 -26.74 -14.43 2.06
CA ASP A 325 -27.31 -15.40 3.02
C ASP A 325 -27.27 -14.87 4.46
N LEU A 326 -26.29 -14.01 4.75
CA LEU A 326 -26.03 -13.42 6.06
C LEU A 326 -26.02 -11.89 5.95
N THR A 327 -25.92 -11.20 7.09
CA THR A 327 -25.81 -9.74 7.17
C THR A 327 -24.40 -9.21 6.85
N THR A 328 -23.46 -10.10 6.57
CA THR A 328 -22.08 -9.77 6.19
C THR A 328 -21.72 -10.55 4.93
N ALA A 329 -21.18 -9.86 3.94
CA ALA A 329 -20.64 -10.47 2.73
C ALA A 329 -19.12 -10.34 2.71
N LEU A 330 -18.43 -11.46 2.47
CA LEU A 330 -17.02 -11.48 2.14
C LEU A 330 -16.87 -11.28 0.63
N ILE A 331 -16.06 -10.31 0.25
CA ILE A 331 -15.69 -10.03 -1.14
C ILE A 331 -14.21 -10.32 -1.27
N GLY A 332 -13.81 -11.18 -2.20
CA GLY A 332 -12.40 -11.56 -2.32
C GLY A 332 -11.97 -11.90 -3.73
N PHE A 333 -10.68 -11.68 -4.00
CA PHE A 333 -10.04 -11.99 -5.27
C PHE A 333 -8.74 -12.76 -4.99
N VAL A 334 -8.52 -13.86 -5.71
CA VAL A 334 -7.34 -14.71 -5.53
C VAL A 334 -6.79 -15.11 -6.89
N SER A 335 -5.49 -14.90 -7.13
CA SER A 335 -4.79 -15.47 -8.27
C SER A 335 -4.48 -16.95 -8.02
N TYR A 336 -4.80 -17.81 -8.98
CA TYR A 336 -4.41 -19.21 -8.98
C TYR A 336 -3.23 -19.52 -9.92
N THR A 337 -2.63 -18.48 -10.51
CA THR A 337 -1.53 -18.60 -11.47
C THR A 337 -0.31 -17.85 -11.00
N THR A 338 0.86 -18.48 -11.13
CA THR A 338 2.16 -17.81 -11.00
C THR A 338 2.65 -17.42 -12.38
N THR A 339 2.97 -16.14 -12.56
CA THR A 339 3.54 -15.60 -13.80
C THR A 339 4.79 -14.78 -13.51
N GLN A 340 5.67 -14.73 -14.50
CA GLN A 340 6.91 -13.96 -14.46
C GLN A 340 7.16 -13.34 -15.82
N THR A 341 7.82 -12.19 -15.81
CA THR A 341 8.43 -11.60 -17.01
C THR A 341 9.58 -12.47 -17.51
N LYS A 342 10.09 -12.18 -18.72
CA LYS A 342 11.25 -12.89 -19.27
C LYS A 342 12.51 -12.77 -18.42
N ASP A 343 12.63 -11.68 -17.67
CA ASP A 343 13.76 -11.39 -16.79
C ASP A 343 13.60 -12.03 -15.40
N GLY A 344 12.55 -12.85 -15.20
CA GLY A 344 12.30 -13.57 -13.95
C GLY A 344 11.57 -12.77 -12.87
N VAL A 345 11.20 -11.51 -13.15
CA VAL A 345 10.41 -10.69 -12.20
C VAL A 345 8.99 -11.22 -12.13
N PHE A 346 8.50 -11.53 -10.93
CA PHE A 346 7.13 -11.92 -10.69
C PHE A 346 6.15 -10.78 -10.98
N CYS A 347 5.04 -11.15 -11.59
CA CYS A 347 4.00 -10.26 -12.08
C CYS A 347 2.69 -11.05 -12.19
N GLY A 348 1.56 -10.37 -12.39
CA GLY A 348 0.28 -11.06 -12.53
C GLY A 348 -0.92 -10.19 -12.87
N PRO A 349 -2.13 -10.67 -12.56
CA PRO A 349 -3.35 -9.93 -12.84
C PRO A 349 -3.47 -8.70 -11.94
N ILE A 350 -4.00 -7.63 -12.52
CA ILE A 350 -4.50 -6.47 -11.79
C ILE A 350 -5.96 -6.71 -11.39
N VAL A 351 -6.32 -6.26 -10.19
CA VAL A 351 -7.70 -6.03 -9.76
C VAL A 351 -7.91 -4.53 -9.50
N ASP A 352 -9.00 -3.99 -10.04
CA ASP A 352 -9.38 -2.59 -9.86
C ASP A 352 -10.90 -2.38 -10.02
N ASN A 353 -11.39 -1.18 -9.67
CA ASN A 353 -12.78 -0.74 -9.81
C ASN A 353 -13.79 -1.74 -9.25
N VAL A 354 -13.58 -2.18 -8.02
CA VAL A 354 -14.45 -3.14 -7.34
C VAL A 354 -15.64 -2.41 -6.74
N VAL A 355 -16.83 -2.69 -7.27
CA VAL A 355 -18.07 -2.02 -6.90
C VAL A 355 -19.14 -3.02 -6.53
N LEU A 356 -19.65 -2.90 -5.29
CA LEU A 356 -20.74 -3.73 -4.79
C LEU A 356 -22.02 -2.91 -4.68
N ARG A 357 -23.07 -3.32 -5.40
CA ARG A 357 -24.39 -2.65 -5.39
C ARG A 357 -25.51 -3.62 -5.07
N ALA A 358 -26.53 -3.13 -4.37
CA ALA A 358 -27.80 -3.84 -4.31
C ALA A 358 -28.41 -3.90 -5.72
N SER A 359 -28.77 -5.10 -6.18
CA SER A 359 -29.52 -5.21 -7.44
C SER A 359 -30.88 -4.54 -7.23
N GLN A 360 -31.35 -3.73 -8.19
CA GLN A 360 -32.62 -2.97 -8.13
C GLN A 360 -33.91 -3.85 -8.11
N GLY A 361 -33.88 -4.98 -7.40
CA GLY A 361 -35.02 -5.81 -7.06
C GLY A 361 -35.61 -5.47 -5.69
N MET A 362 -35.40 -4.25 -5.18
CA MET A 362 -36.13 -3.77 -4.01
C MET A 362 -37.59 -3.61 -4.44
N LYS A 363 -38.37 -4.68 -4.28
CA LYS A 363 -39.82 -4.55 -4.11
C LYS A 363 -39.95 -3.62 -2.92
N SER A 364 -40.21 -2.34 -3.19
CA SER A 364 -40.64 -1.38 -2.20
C SER A 364 -41.73 -2.06 -1.39
N LYS A 365 -41.41 -2.52 -0.18
CA LYS A 365 -42.43 -2.81 0.81
C LYS A 365 -42.95 -1.44 1.20
N ILE A 366 -43.82 -0.90 0.33
CA ILE A 366 -44.72 0.18 0.67
C ILE A 366 -45.39 -0.27 1.96
N LYS A 367 -45.02 0.36 3.08
CA LYS A 367 -45.70 0.16 4.36
C LYS A 367 -47.16 0.57 4.11
N TRP A 368 -48.03 -0.44 4.00
CA TRP A 368 -49.47 -0.28 3.82
C TRP A 368 -50.14 0.49 4.99
N GLU A 369 -49.41 0.69 6.09
CA GLU A 369 -49.81 1.50 7.25
C GLU A 369 -50.17 2.96 6.90
N ALA A 370 -49.71 3.51 5.78
CA ALA A 370 -50.01 4.90 5.40
C ALA A 370 -51.35 5.10 4.63
N PHE A 371 -52.03 4.03 4.19
CA PHE A 371 -53.28 4.18 3.41
C PHE A 371 -54.58 4.03 4.23
N ILE A 372 -54.50 3.77 5.54
CA ILE A 372 -55.70 3.70 6.39
C ILE A 372 -56.13 5.08 6.92
N PHE A 373 -55.27 6.10 6.87
CA PHE A 373 -55.63 7.44 7.35
C PHE A 373 -56.42 8.31 6.37
N LEU A 374 -56.57 7.92 5.10
CA LEU A 374 -57.31 8.71 4.10
C LEU A 374 -58.79 8.29 3.93
N LEU A 375 -59.24 7.22 4.59
CA LEU A 375 -60.63 6.75 4.52
C LEU A 375 -61.50 7.17 5.72
N PHE A 376 -60.94 7.81 6.74
CA PHE A 376 -61.70 8.32 7.89
C PHE A 376 -62.04 9.82 7.82
N LEU A 377 -61.65 10.52 6.75
CA LEU A 377 -61.87 11.97 6.59
C LEU A 377 -62.99 12.35 5.61
N VAL A 378 -63.82 11.40 5.19
CA VAL A 378 -65.05 11.65 4.38
C VAL A 378 -66.34 11.34 5.17
N GLY A 379 -66.23 11.13 6.48
CA GLY A 379 -67.37 10.80 7.35
C GLY A 379 -67.85 11.89 8.29
N ILE A 380 -67.25 13.09 8.28
CA ILE A 380 -67.71 14.25 9.07
C ILE A 380 -67.35 15.54 8.32
N LEU A 381 -68.21 15.98 7.41
CA LEU A 381 -68.65 17.37 7.26
C LEU A 381 -69.85 17.47 6.32
#